data_AF-A0A2D8PVG6-F1
#
_entry.id   AF-A0A2D8PVG6-F1
#
_cell.length_a   1.000
_cell.length_b   1.000
_cell.length_c   1.000
_cell.angle_alpha   90.00
_cell.angle_beta   90.00
_cell.angle_gamma   90.00
#
_symmetry.space_group_name_H-M   'P 1'
#
loop_
_entity.id
_entity.type
_entity.pdbx_description
1 polymer ?
#
loop_
_entity_poly.entity_id
_entity_poly.type
_entity_poly.pdbx_seq_one_letter_code
_entity_poly.pdbx_strand_id
1 'polypeptide(L)'
;MFLRRLFSSGQPVATFSPNLAGEDRQRLIAEMKACIERRGGELKNARRVNALVDLFSKLTDDGKRVYAGIVDGFDEIAKEDIGEKYSKIEEAELFGGSASKLAVLDSFESPRRRLIQLLGNAGGGQSMLQELGKMVSDETLIEIYESI
;
A
#
# COMPACT_ATOMS: atom_id res chain seq x y z
N MET A 1 25.41 34.64 -0.98
CA MET A 1 25.01 33.52 -0.11
C MET A 1 23.48 33.35 -0.12
N PHE A 2 22.90 32.78 -1.19
CA PHE A 2 21.43 32.79 -1.40
C PHE A 2 20.84 31.44 -1.87
N LEU A 3 21.49 30.30 -1.57
CA LEU A 3 21.04 28.97 -2.05
C LEU A 3 20.96 27.89 -0.95
N ARG A 4 20.55 28.25 0.27
CA ARG A 4 20.40 27.27 1.37
C ARG A 4 18.97 27.04 1.87
N ARG A 5 17.95 27.62 1.22
CA ARG A 5 16.53 27.52 1.67
C ARG A 5 15.60 26.71 0.78
N LEU A 6 16.10 25.99 -0.23
CA LEU A 6 15.26 25.16 -1.11
C LEU A 6 15.13 23.69 -0.67
N PHE A 7 15.75 23.28 0.45
CA PHE A 7 15.69 21.90 0.95
C PHE A 7 15.23 21.79 2.41
N SER A 8 14.29 22.64 2.82
CA SER A 8 13.69 22.55 4.16
C SER A 8 12.18 22.47 4.08
N SER A 9 11.68 21.27 3.77
CA SER A 9 10.36 20.82 4.22
C SER A 9 10.32 19.30 4.23
N GLY A 10 11.26 18.69 4.98
CA GLY A 10 11.00 17.38 5.55
C GLY A 10 9.85 17.56 6.53
N GLN A 11 8.60 17.36 6.08
CA GLN A 11 7.51 17.16 7.01
C GLN A 11 7.95 16.04 7.97
N PRO A 12 7.82 16.22 9.30
CA PRO A 12 8.01 15.09 10.19
C PRO A 12 7.07 14.00 9.70
N VAL A 13 7.62 12.81 9.42
CA VAL A 13 6.82 11.63 9.07
C VAL A 13 5.81 11.50 10.19
N ALA A 14 4.53 11.73 9.90
CA ALA A 14 3.49 11.71 10.91
C ALA A 14 3.52 10.34 11.57
N THR A 15 3.97 10.27 12.82
CA THR A 15 4.13 9.02 13.54
C THR A 15 2.75 8.43 13.80
N PHE A 16 2.52 7.22 13.32
CA PHE A 16 1.31 6.45 13.64
C PHE A 16 1.32 6.10 15.12
N SER A 17 0.15 6.16 15.78
CA SER A 17 0.03 5.60 17.13
C SER A 17 0.19 4.07 17.10
N PRO A 18 0.71 3.46 18.18
CA PRO A 18 0.89 2.00 18.25
C PRO A 18 -0.39 1.18 18.07
N ASN A 19 -1.56 1.78 18.34
CA ASN A 19 -2.86 1.12 18.23
C ASN A 19 -3.64 1.54 16.97
N LEU A 20 -3.08 2.41 16.12
CA LEU A 20 -3.76 2.98 14.95
C LEU A 20 -5.12 3.66 15.29
N ALA A 21 -5.18 4.35 16.42
CA ALA A 21 -6.40 5.00 16.89
C ALA A 21 -6.71 6.31 16.16
N GLY A 22 -7.99 6.72 16.17
CA GLY A 22 -8.45 7.97 15.59
C GLY A 22 -8.20 8.04 14.08
N GLU A 23 -7.54 9.11 13.63
CA GLU A 23 -7.27 9.36 12.20
C GLU A 23 -6.16 8.48 11.61
N ASP A 24 -5.39 7.74 12.44
CA ASP A 24 -4.32 6.87 11.96
C ASP A 24 -4.83 5.80 11.00
N ARG A 25 -6.03 5.25 11.25
CA ARG A 25 -6.66 4.27 10.37
C ARG A 25 -6.83 4.81 8.95
N GLN A 26 -7.36 6.03 8.81
CA GLN A 26 -7.57 6.65 7.51
C GLN A 26 -6.26 7.02 6.82
N ARG A 27 -5.28 7.48 7.59
CA ARG A 27 -3.93 7.74 7.07
C ARG A 27 -3.25 6.47 6.56
N LEU A 28 -3.40 5.35 7.27
CA LEU A 28 -2.85 4.07 6.85
C LEU A 28 -3.48 3.59 5.53
N ILE A 29 -4.80 3.72 5.40
CA ILE A 29 -5.52 3.43 4.15
C ILE A 29 -4.97 4.30 3.00
N ALA A 30 -4.77 5.60 3.24
CA ALA A 30 -4.26 6.51 2.21
C ALA A 30 -2.83 6.13 1.76
N GLU A 31 -1.96 5.75 2.69
CA GLU A 31 -0.61 5.27 2.35
C GLU A 31 -0.66 3.95 1.58
N MET A 32 -1.51 2.99 1.99
CA MET A 32 -1.69 1.73 1.25
C MET A 32 -2.22 1.94 -0.17
N LYS A 33 -3.19 2.86 -0.37
CA LYS A 33 -3.66 3.25 -1.71
C LYS A 33 -2.54 3.86 -2.54
N ALA A 34 -1.77 4.76 -1.93
CA ALA A 34 -0.66 5.40 -2.61
C ALA A 34 0.45 4.39 -3.01
N CYS A 35 0.58 3.26 -2.31
CA CYS A 35 1.48 2.15 -2.69
C CYS A 35 1.05 1.46 -3.99
N ILE A 36 -0.24 1.05 -4.08
CA ILE A 36 -0.75 0.33 -5.26
C ILE A 36 -0.86 1.23 -6.49
N GLU A 37 -1.06 2.54 -6.30
CA GLU A 37 -1.05 3.54 -7.38
C GLU A 37 0.38 3.94 -7.82
N ARG A 38 1.42 3.43 -7.15
CA ARG A 38 2.83 3.79 -7.36
C ARG A 38 3.06 5.31 -7.32
N ARG A 39 2.30 6.03 -6.49
CA ARG A 39 2.26 7.49 -6.46
C ARG A 39 3.61 8.07 -6.03
N GLY A 40 4.23 8.84 -6.92
CA GLY A 40 5.52 9.51 -6.70
C GLY A 40 6.75 8.78 -7.24
N GLY A 41 6.57 7.70 -8.01
CA GLY A 41 7.64 6.95 -8.68
C GLY A 41 8.22 5.83 -7.82
N GLU A 42 8.97 4.92 -8.46
CA GLU A 42 9.45 3.66 -7.89
C GLU A 42 10.20 3.82 -6.57
N LEU A 43 11.17 4.75 -6.49
CA LEU A 43 11.98 4.94 -5.29
C LEU A 43 11.14 5.41 -4.08
N LYS A 44 10.20 6.33 -4.31
CA LYS A 44 9.30 6.79 -3.24
C LYS A 44 8.35 5.67 -2.82
N ASN A 45 7.87 4.90 -3.79
CA ASN A 45 7.00 3.76 -3.52
C ASN A 45 7.71 2.70 -2.67
N ALA A 46 8.93 2.31 -3.04
CA ALA A 46 9.73 1.35 -2.28
C ALA A 46 9.97 1.81 -0.83
N ARG A 47 10.25 3.10 -0.62
CA ARG A 47 10.38 3.67 0.73
C ARG A 47 9.08 3.61 1.51
N ARG A 48 7.95 3.91 0.87
CA ARG A 48 6.62 3.84 1.48
C ARG A 48 6.27 2.41 1.89
N VAL A 49 6.48 1.44 1.00
CA VAL A 49 6.22 0.03 1.28
C VAL A 49 7.09 -0.47 2.45
N ASN A 50 8.39 -0.18 2.46
CA ASN A 50 9.25 -0.53 3.60
C ASN A 50 8.77 0.13 4.90
N ALA A 51 8.31 1.39 4.86
CA ALA A 51 7.77 2.06 6.03
C ALA A 51 6.48 1.40 6.55
N LEU A 52 5.63 0.84 5.67
CA LEU A 52 4.45 0.09 6.06
C LEU A 52 4.80 -1.25 6.71
N VAL A 53 5.84 -1.92 6.24
CA VAL A 53 6.36 -3.16 6.85
C VAL A 53 6.96 -2.87 8.22
N ASP A 54 7.81 -1.85 8.31
CA ASP A 54 8.41 -1.41 9.57
C ASP A 54 7.35 -0.96 10.58
N LEU A 55 6.29 -0.30 10.12
CA LEU A 55 5.18 0.13 10.96
C LEU A 55 4.56 -1.07 11.67
N PHE A 56 4.23 -2.14 10.95
CA PHE A 56 3.58 -3.32 11.52
C PHE A 56 4.36 -3.91 12.70
N SER A 57 5.70 -3.94 12.62
CA SER A 57 6.57 -4.44 13.70
C SER A 57 6.50 -3.60 14.99
N LYS A 58 6.08 -2.33 14.89
CA LYS A 58 6.01 -1.36 15.99
C LYS A 58 4.61 -1.25 16.60
N LEU A 59 3.62 -1.89 16.00
CA LEU A 59 2.25 -1.89 16.50
C LEU A 59 2.10 -2.81 17.71
N THR A 60 1.14 -2.47 18.56
CA THR A 60 0.62 -3.41 19.56
C THR A 60 -0.20 -4.51 18.89
N ASP A 61 -0.57 -5.56 19.62
CA ASP A 61 -1.45 -6.61 19.09
C ASP A 61 -2.78 -6.04 18.58
N ASP A 62 -3.35 -5.04 19.25
CA ASP A 62 -4.57 -4.36 18.80
C ASP A 62 -4.32 -3.54 17.53
N GLY A 63 -3.19 -2.83 17.46
CA GLY A 63 -2.78 -2.13 16.24
C GLY A 63 -2.58 -3.09 15.06
N LYS A 64 -1.95 -4.26 15.29
CA LYS A 64 -1.77 -5.29 14.26
C LYS A 64 -3.10 -5.85 13.77
N ARG A 65 -4.09 -6.05 14.65
CA ARG A 65 -5.46 -6.44 14.24
C ARG A 65 -6.13 -5.36 13.40
N VAL A 66 -5.98 -4.09 13.74
CA VAL A 66 -6.50 -2.97 12.92
C VAL A 66 -5.84 -2.95 11.55
N TYR A 67 -4.50 -3.10 11.49
CA TYR A 67 -3.77 -3.19 10.23
C TYR A 67 -4.26 -4.38 9.39
N ALA A 68 -4.34 -5.57 9.99
CA ALA A 68 -4.80 -6.79 9.33
C ALA A 68 -6.22 -6.64 8.79
N GLY A 69 -7.14 -6.07 9.57
CA GLY A 69 -8.52 -5.82 9.12
C GLY A 69 -8.62 -4.81 7.97
N ILE A 70 -7.68 -3.87 7.85
CA ILE A 70 -7.61 -2.98 6.68
C ILE A 70 -7.13 -3.75 5.45
N VAL A 71 -6.11 -4.61 5.59
CA VAL A 71 -5.61 -5.45 4.48
C VAL A 71 -6.69 -6.42 4.02
N ASP A 72 -7.37 -7.08 4.94
CA ASP A 72 -8.43 -8.08 4.66
C ASP A 72 -9.59 -7.46 3.86
N GLY A 73 -10.04 -6.26 4.27
CA GLY A 73 -11.09 -5.50 3.59
C GLY A 73 -10.61 -4.58 2.47
N PHE A 74 -9.35 -4.69 2.02
CA PHE A 74 -8.74 -3.65 1.20
C PHE A 74 -9.40 -3.49 -0.18
N ASP A 75 -9.95 -4.56 -0.76
CA ASP A 75 -10.63 -4.50 -2.05
C ASP A 75 -11.85 -3.59 -2.04
N GLU A 76 -12.67 -3.65 -0.98
CA GLU A 76 -13.82 -2.77 -0.82
C GLU A 76 -13.41 -1.35 -0.45
N ILE A 77 -12.33 -1.19 0.31
CA ILE A 77 -11.79 0.13 0.71
C ILE A 77 -11.17 0.86 -0.49
N ALA A 78 -10.45 0.14 -1.35
CA ALA A 78 -9.73 0.64 -2.51
C ALA A 78 -10.53 0.50 -3.81
N LYS A 79 -11.82 0.16 -3.72
CA LYS A 79 -12.72 0.11 -4.86
C LYS A 79 -12.71 1.44 -5.60
N GLU A 80 -12.23 1.39 -6.83
CA GLU A 80 -12.31 2.52 -7.75
C GLU A 80 -13.69 2.56 -8.41
N ASP A 81 -14.13 3.77 -8.77
CA ASP A 81 -15.28 3.90 -9.64
C ASP A 81 -14.99 3.26 -11.00
N ILE A 82 -15.97 2.55 -11.56
CA ILE A 82 -15.80 1.82 -12.82
C ILE A 82 -15.44 2.79 -13.95
N GLY A 83 -15.97 4.02 -13.93
CA GLY A 83 -15.65 5.05 -14.91
C GLY A 83 -14.19 5.50 -14.85
N GLU A 84 -13.65 5.72 -13.64
CA GLU A 84 -12.24 6.06 -13.45
C GLU A 84 -11.31 4.94 -13.96
N LYS A 85 -11.69 3.69 -13.72
CA LYS A 85 -10.93 2.52 -14.18
C LYS A 85 -10.85 2.44 -15.70
N TYR A 86 -11.96 2.66 -16.41
CA TYR A 86 -11.96 2.71 -17.88
C TYR A 86 -11.17 3.90 -18.41
N SER A 87 -11.29 5.07 -17.79
CA SER A 87 -10.51 6.25 -18.17
C SER A 87 -9.00 5.99 -18.10
N LYS A 88 -8.53 5.31 -17.04
CA LYS A 88 -7.10 4.95 -16.89
C LYS A 88 -6.64 3.96 -17.95
N ILE A 89 -7.49 3.00 -18.35
CA ILE A 89 -7.19 2.05 -19.42
C ILE A 89 -7.13 2.76 -20.77
N GLU A 90 -8.08 3.65 -21.06
CA GLU A 90 -8.11 4.41 -22.31
C GLU A 90 -6.89 5.32 -22.43
N GLU A 91 -6.56 6.08 -21.38
CA GLU A 91 -5.32 6.88 -21.34
C GLU A 91 -4.08 5.99 -21.54
N ALA A 92 -4.03 4.83 -20.88
CA ALA A 92 -2.93 3.89 -21.03
C ALA A 92 -2.77 3.44 -22.50
N GLU A 93 -3.86 3.03 -23.16
CA GLU A 93 -3.85 2.62 -24.56
C GLU A 93 -3.43 3.75 -25.51
N LEU A 94 -3.89 4.98 -25.24
CA LEU A 94 -3.57 6.16 -26.05
C LEU A 94 -2.10 6.59 -25.94
N PHE A 95 -1.49 6.47 -24.75
CA PHE A 95 -0.14 6.96 -24.49
C PHE A 95 0.96 5.88 -24.55
N GLY A 96 0.62 4.60 -24.72
CA GLY A 96 1.48 3.53 -25.25
C GLY A 96 2.76 3.14 -24.46
N GLY A 97 3.01 3.74 -23.30
CA GLY A 97 4.22 3.53 -22.50
C GLY A 97 4.23 2.23 -21.68
N SER A 98 5.37 1.90 -21.06
CA SER A 98 5.46 0.78 -20.10
C SER A 98 4.57 0.98 -18.87
N ALA A 99 4.48 2.21 -18.37
CA ALA A 99 3.57 2.59 -17.28
C ALA A 99 2.10 2.34 -17.63
N SER A 100 1.73 2.58 -18.89
CA SER A 100 0.39 2.31 -19.41
C SER A 100 0.04 0.83 -19.39
N LYS A 101 0.95 -0.05 -19.81
CA LYS A 101 0.73 -1.50 -19.79
C LYS A 101 0.56 -2.05 -18.37
N LEU A 102 1.30 -1.50 -17.41
CA LEU A 102 1.14 -1.86 -16.00
C LEU A 102 -0.21 -1.41 -15.46
N ALA A 103 -0.70 -0.22 -15.82
CA ALA A 103 -2.02 0.26 -15.41
C ALA A 103 -3.18 -0.64 -15.92
N VAL A 104 -3.04 -1.19 -17.13
CA VAL A 104 -3.99 -2.18 -17.66
C VAL A 104 -3.93 -3.48 -16.87
N LEU A 105 -2.74 -4.02 -16.59
CA LEU A 105 -2.60 -5.24 -15.78
C LEU A 105 -3.13 -5.05 -14.35
N ASP A 106 -2.82 -3.91 -13.74
CA ASP A 106 -3.30 -3.52 -12.41
C ASP A 106 -4.83 -3.48 -12.33
N SER A 107 -5.50 -3.23 -13.47
CA SER A 107 -6.96 -3.19 -13.55
C SER A 107 -7.58 -4.59 -13.44
N PHE A 108 -6.84 -5.66 -13.76
CA PHE A 108 -7.33 -7.04 -13.65
C PHE A 108 -6.96 -7.70 -12.32
N GLU A 109 -6.07 -7.10 -11.54
CA GLU A 109 -5.66 -7.60 -10.24
C GLU A 109 -6.40 -6.88 -9.10
N SER A 110 -6.81 -7.65 -8.08
CA SER A 110 -7.46 -7.06 -6.91
C SER A 110 -6.50 -6.10 -6.18
N PRO A 111 -6.97 -4.94 -5.71
CA PRO A 111 -6.16 -4.02 -4.90
C PRO A 111 -5.43 -4.71 -3.73
N ARG A 112 -6.09 -5.65 -3.05
CA ARG A 112 -5.53 -6.41 -1.94
C ARG A 112 -4.38 -7.29 -2.38
N ARG A 113 -4.53 -8.07 -3.46
CA ARG A 113 -3.46 -8.92 -3.99
C ARG A 113 -2.24 -8.10 -4.40
N ARG A 114 -2.45 -6.96 -5.07
CA ARG A 114 -1.37 -6.01 -5.39
C ARG A 114 -0.66 -5.48 -4.15
N LEU A 115 -1.42 -5.10 -3.12
CA LEU A 115 -0.86 -4.64 -1.86
C LEU A 115 -0.02 -5.73 -1.18
N ILE A 116 -0.53 -6.96 -1.09
CA ILE A 116 0.17 -8.10 -0.50
C ILE A 116 1.49 -8.37 -1.23
N GLN A 117 1.49 -8.38 -2.56
CA GLN A 117 2.72 -8.56 -3.34
C GLN A 117 3.74 -7.45 -3.10
N LEU A 118 3.30 -6.18 -3.06
CA LEU A 118 4.19 -5.07 -2.76
C LEU A 118 4.82 -5.25 -1.37
N LEU A 119 4.00 -5.58 -0.36
CA LEU A 119 4.46 -5.79 1.00
C LEU A 119 5.42 -6.99 1.10
N GLY A 120 5.12 -8.11 0.43
CA GLY A 120 5.96 -9.31 0.44
C GLY A 120 7.34 -9.10 -0.18
N ASN A 121 7.42 -8.26 -1.20
CA ASN A 121 8.67 -7.92 -1.89
C ASN A 121 9.55 -6.90 -1.13
N ALA A 122 9.05 -6.30 -0.05
CA ALA A 122 9.82 -5.38 0.78
C ALA A 122 10.71 -6.10 1.81
N GLY A 123 11.71 -5.39 2.33
CA GLY A 123 12.60 -5.94 3.35
C GLY A 123 11.82 -6.29 4.62
N GLY A 124 11.85 -7.55 5.06
CA GLY A 124 11.06 -8.04 6.20
C GLY A 124 9.58 -8.31 5.88
N GLY A 125 9.17 -8.14 4.62
CA GLY A 125 7.80 -8.31 4.15
C GLY A 125 7.24 -9.70 4.37
N GLN A 126 7.99 -10.75 4.01
CA GLN A 126 7.55 -12.14 4.18
C GLN A 126 7.27 -12.50 5.64
N SER A 127 8.16 -12.12 6.57
CA SER A 127 7.93 -12.37 8.02
C SER A 127 6.71 -11.62 8.55
N MET A 128 6.50 -10.39 8.06
CA MET A 128 5.32 -9.60 8.41
C MET A 128 4.05 -10.27 7.88
N LEU A 129 4.04 -10.73 6.63
CA LEU A 129 2.90 -11.42 6.01
C LEU A 129 2.57 -12.74 6.72
N GLN A 130 3.57 -13.50 7.16
CA GLN A 130 3.34 -14.71 7.97
C GLN A 130 2.67 -14.40 9.31
N GLU A 131 3.01 -13.28 9.94
CA GLU A 131 2.34 -12.84 11.17
C GLU A 131 0.92 -12.34 10.88
N LEU A 132 0.76 -11.55 9.82
CA LEU A 132 -0.53 -11.02 9.37
C LEU A 132 -1.52 -12.14 9.00
N GLY A 133 -1.03 -13.23 8.39
CA GLY A 133 -1.80 -14.42 8.05
C GLY A 133 -2.54 -15.06 9.23
N LYS A 134 -2.10 -14.82 10.46
CA LYS A 134 -2.76 -15.32 11.69
C LYS A 134 -4.00 -14.51 12.10
N MET A 135 -4.26 -13.38 11.43
CA MET A 135 -5.23 -12.37 11.85
C MET A 135 -6.25 -12.01 10.76
N VAL A 136 -6.13 -12.59 9.57
CA VAL A 136 -6.97 -12.30 8.40
C VAL A 136 -7.89 -13.47 8.06
N SER A 137 -8.83 -13.25 7.15
CA SER A 137 -9.71 -14.31 6.64
C SER A 137 -8.93 -15.35 5.81
N ASP A 138 -9.54 -16.53 5.62
CA ASP A 138 -8.98 -17.59 4.79
C ASP A 138 -8.73 -17.14 3.34
N GLU A 139 -9.57 -16.25 2.81
CA GLU A 139 -9.42 -15.69 1.46
C GLU A 139 -8.12 -14.90 1.33
N THR A 140 -7.90 -13.93 2.23
CA THR A 140 -6.68 -13.14 2.27
C THR A 140 -5.45 -14.01 2.59
N LEU A 141 -5.63 -15.04 3.42
CA LEU A 141 -4.55 -15.99 3.75
C LEU A 141 -4.05 -16.76 2.52
N ILE A 142 -4.96 -17.18 1.62
CA ILE A 142 -4.58 -17.83 0.36
C ILE A 142 -3.73 -16.87 -0.49
N GLU A 143 -4.15 -15.61 -0.64
CA GLU A 143 -3.39 -14.60 -1.40
C GLU A 143 -1.99 -14.35 -0.80
N ILE A 144 -1.88 -14.38 0.54
CA ILE A 144 -0.59 -14.29 1.24
C ILE A 144 0.30 -15.48 0.90
N TYR A 145 -0.22 -16.70 0.93
CA TYR A 145 0.56 -17.90 0.59
C TYR A 145 1.00 -17.94 -0.87
N GLU A 146 0.20 -17.40 -1.78
CA GLU A 146 0.59 -17.27 -3.19
C GLU A 146 1.69 -16.22 -3.42
N SER A 147 1.95 -15.36 -2.42
CA SER A 147 2.86 -14.22 -2.52
C SER A 147 4.20 -14.41 -1.77
N ILE A 148 4.39 -15.53 -1.06
CA ILE A 148 5.60 -15.87 -0.29
C ILE A 148 6.33 -17.02 -0.98
#